data_AF-A0A0S8A6V6-F1
#
_entry.id   AF-A0A0S8A6V6-F1
#
_cell.length_a   1.000
_cell.length_b   1.000
_cell.length_c   1.000
_cell.angle_alpha   90.00
_cell.angle_beta   90.00
_cell.angle_gamma   90.00
#
_symmetry.space_group_name_H-M   'P 1'
#
loop_
_entity.id
_entity.type
_entity.pdbx_description
1 polymer ?
#
loop_
_entity_poly.entity_id
_entity_poly.type
_entity_poly.pdbx_seq_one_letter_code
_entity_poly.pdbx_strand_id
1 'polypeptide(L)' 'MKEVIILLFVAISSLFILGYSIHMFIGGLVSPETEKIAIVTAVIIGAVILVLLGLDIVRQRRKR' A
#
# COMPACT_ATOMS: atom_id res chain seq x y z
N MET A 1 13.73 -7.99 -14.54
CA MET A 1 12.29 -8.07 -14.93
C MET A 1 11.47 -8.92 -13.97
N LYS A 2 11.85 -10.18 -13.68
CA LYS A 2 11.13 -11.06 -12.72
C LYS A 2 10.91 -10.41 -11.34
N GLU A 3 11.91 -9.68 -10.84
CA GLU A 3 11.86 -9.06 -9.52
C GLU A 3 10.89 -7.88 -9.43
N VAL A 4 10.70 -7.13 -10.53
CA VAL A 4 9.73 -6.02 -10.58
C VAL A 4 8.30 -6.57 -10.50
N ILE A 5 8.05 -7.72 -11.12
CA ILE A 5 6.74 -8.40 -11.05
C ILE A 5 6.46 -8.85 -9.62
N ILE A 6 7.46 -9.43 -8.93
CA ILE A 6 7.32 -9.84 -7.54
C ILE A 6 7.07 -8.62 -6.64
N LEU A 7 7.84 -7.54 -6.81
CA LEU A 7 7.66 -6.30 -6.04
C LEU A 7 6.27 -5.70 -6.26
N LEU A 8 5.77 -5.72 -7.50
CA LEU A 8 4.43 -5.24 -7.81
C LEU A 8 3.36 -6.10 -7.13
N PHE A 9 3.50 -7.43 -7.19
CA PHE A 9 2.56 -8.36 -6.55
C PHE A 9 2.52 -8.16 -5.04
N VAL A 10 3.69 -8.03 -4.41
CA VAL A 10 3.81 -7.73 -2.97
C VAL A 10 3.17 -6.39 -2.66
N ALA A 11 3.48 -5.34 -3.42
CA ALA A 11 2.93 -4.00 -3.21
C ALA A 11 1.39 -4.00 -3.27
N ILE A 12 0.81 -4.63 -4.30
CA ILE A 12 -0.65 -4.75 -4.44
C ILE A 12 -1.24 -5.51 -3.24
N SER A 13 -0.67 -6.68 -2.91
CA SER A 13 -1.15 -7.50 -1.80
C SER A 13 -1.10 -6.75 -0.47
N SER A 14 -0.01 -6.02 -0.21
CA SER A 14 0.15 -5.20 1.00
C SER A 14 -0.88 -4.07 1.09
N LEU A 15 -1.25 -3.43 -0.04
CA LEU A 15 -2.29 -2.39 -0.04
C LEU A 15 -3.68 -2.95 0.27
N PHE A 16 -4.02 -4.14 -0.26
CA PHE A 16 -5.27 -4.81 0.08
C PHE A 16 -5.31 -5.19 1.56
N ILE A 17 -4.20 -5.75 2.09
CA ILE A 17 -4.09 -6.08 3.51
C ILE A 17 -4.27 -4.82 4.36
N LEU A 18 -3.60 -3.71 4.01
CA LEU A 18 -3.71 -2.43 4.74
C LEU A 18 -5.15 -1.93 4.80
N GLY A 19 -5.83 -1.87 3.65
CA GLY A 19 -7.23 -1.43 3.60
C GLY A 19 -8.16 -2.32 4.41
N TYR A 20 -8.01 -3.65 4.28
CA TYR A 20 -8.79 -4.62 5.03
C TYR A 20 -8.50 -4.58 6.54
N SER A 21 -7.25 -4.35 6.95
CA SER A 21 -6.88 -4.16 8.34
C SER A 21 -7.61 -2.97 8.95
N ILE A 22 -7.68 -1.83 8.25
CA ILE A 22 -8.42 -0.67 8.73
C ILE A 22 -9.91 -1.00 8.86
N HIS A 23 -10.50 -1.66 7.87
CA HIS A 23 -11.88 -2.14 7.98
C HIS A 23 -12.09 -3.03 9.21
N MET A 24 -11.17 -3.96 9.52
CA MET A 24 -11.27 -4.77 10.73
C MET A 24 -11.11 -3.97 12.03
N PHE A 25 -10.29 -2.92 12.03
CA PHE A 25 -10.01 -2.12 13.23
C PHE A 25 -11.12 -1.14 13.59
N ILE A 26 -11.71 -0.47 12.59
CA ILE A 26 -12.70 0.61 12.81
C ILE A 26 -14.06 0.32 12.18
N GLY A 27 -14.23 -0.82 11.50
CA GLY A 27 -15.47 -1.20 10.84
C GLY A 27 -16.62 -1.31 11.83
N GLY A 28 -17.72 -0.62 11.52
CA GLY A 28 -18.90 -0.55 12.40
C GLY A 28 -18.71 0.28 13.68
N LEU A 29 -17.50 0.81 13.95
CA LEU A 29 -17.23 1.76 15.05
C LEU A 29 -17.38 3.22 14.63
N VAL A 30 -17.36 3.49 13.32
CA VAL A 30 -17.50 4.83 12.74
C VAL A 30 -18.56 4.84 11.63
N SER A 31 -18.93 6.03 11.14
CA SER A 31 -19.84 6.11 10.00
C SER A 31 -19.20 5.49 8.74
N PRO A 32 -19.99 4.93 7.82
CA PRO A 32 -19.48 4.32 6.59
C PRO A 32 -18.62 5.27 5.74
N GLU A 33 -18.94 6.57 5.75
CA GLU A 33 -18.17 7.60 5.04
C GLU A 33 -16.80 7.80 5.69
N THR A 34 -16.75 7.86 7.02
CA THR A 34 -15.52 8.04 7.78
C THR A 34 -14.58 6.85 7.59
N GLU A 35 -15.14 5.63 7.64
CA GLU A 35 -14.40 4.40 7.39
C GLU A 35 -13.79 4.38 5.98
N LYS A 36 -14.59 4.71 4.98
CA LYS A 36 -14.15 4.75 3.58
C LYS A 36 -13.05 5.79 3.38
N ILE A 37 -13.18 6.98 3.97
CA ILE A 37 -12.15 8.03 3.90
C ILE A 37 -10.86 7.52 4.54
N ALA A 38 -10.92 6.92 5.73
CA ALA A 38 -9.74 6.39 6.42
C ALA A 38 -9.02 5.31 5.58
N ILE A 39 -9.76 4.36 5.03
CA ILE A 39 -9.21 3.31 4.15
C ILE A 39 -8.54 3.93 2.91
N VAL A 40 -9.25 4.82 2.20
CA VAL A 40 -8.74 5.44 0.97
C VAL A 40 -7.48 6.27 1.25
N THR A 41 -7.50 7.10 2.30
CA THR A 41 -6.35 7.92 2.68
C THR A 41 -5.14 7.05 3.02
N ALA A 42 -5.33 5.99 3.82
CA ALA A 42 -4.23 5.10 4.18
C ALA A 42 -3.68 4.33 2.97
N VAL A 43 -4.55 3.84 2.08
CA VAL A 43 -4.13 3.15 0.85
C VAL A 43 -3.36 4.09 -0.07
N ILE A 44 -3.78 5.35 -0.23
CA ILE A 44 -3.05 6.35 -1.03
C ILE A 44 -1.66 6.61 -0.43
N ILE A 45 -1.57 6.84 0.88
CA ILE A 45 -0.29 7.06 1.57
C ILE A 45 0.62 5.83 1.39
N GLY A 46 0.08 4.63 1.62
CA GLY A 46 0.80 3.37 1.45
C GLY A 46 1.31 3.20 0.01
N ALA A 47 0.49 3.53 -0.99
CA ALA A 47 0.88 3.43 -2.40
C ALA A 47 2.04 4.39 -2.73
N VAL A 48 1.99 5.63 -2.24
CA VAL A 48 3.09 6.60 -2.41
C VAL A 48 4.37 6.07 -1.78
N ILE A 49 4.32 5.56 -0.54
CA ILE A 49 5.47 4.99 0.15
C ILE A 49 6.07 3.82 -0.64
N LEU A 50 5.23 2.90 -1.12
CA LEU A 50 5.68 1.74 -1.90
C LEU A 50 6.32 2.14 -3.24
N VAL A 51 5.79 3.16 -3.91
CA VAL A 51 6.40 3.71 -5.14
C VAL A 51 7.77 4.30 -4.84
N LEU A 52 7.90 5.12 -3.80
CA LEU A 52 9.18 5.71 -3.39
C LEU A 52 10.21 4.63 -3.05
N LEU A 53 9.79 3.62 -2.27
CA LEU A 53 10.64 2.48 -1.91
C LEU A 53 11.07 1.67 -3.14
N GLY A 54 10.13 1.41 -4.05
CA GLY A 54 10.39 0.73 -5.32
C GLY A 54 11.40 1.48 -6.19
N LEU A 55 11.27 2.81 -6.29
CA LEU A 55 12.23 3.65 -7.01
C LEU A 55 13.63 3.60 -6.39
N ASP A 56 13.73 3.63 -5.06
CA ASP A 56 15.00 3.53 -4.36
C ASP A 56 15.69 2.19 -4.57
N ILE A 57 14.93 1.08 -4.55
CA ILE A 57 15.46 -0.25 -4.86
C ILE A 57 16.03 -0.28 -6.29
N VAL A 58 15.31 0.26 -7.27
CA VAL A 58 15.76 0.30 -8.66
C VAL A 58 17.02 1.17 -8.81
N ARG A 59 17.05 2.34 -8.14
CA ARG A 59 18.20 3.24 -8.15
C ARG A 59 19.45 2.62 -7.52
N GLN A 60 19.32 1.94 -6.38
CA GLN A 60 20.44 1.27 -5.72
C GLN A 60 20.99 0.13 -6.58
N ARG A 61 20.12 -0.64 -7.24
CA ARG A 61 20.52 -1.72 -8.14
C ARG A 61 21.24 -1.24 -9.39
N ARG A 62 20.96 -0.02 -9.87
CA ARG A 62 21.68 0.59 -11.01
C ARG A 62 23.05 1.15 -10.64
N LYS A 63 23.29 1.43 -9.35
CA LYS A 63 24.57 1.95 -8.83
C LYS A 63 25.57 0.84 -8.47
N ARG A 64 25.08 -0.38 -8.19
CA ARG A 64 25.89 -1.59 -8.06
C ARG A 64 26.17 -2.19 -9.43
#